data_AF-A0A1J4LRX4-F1
#
_entry.id   AF-A0A1J4LRX4-F1
#
_cell.length_a   1.000
_cell.length_b   1.000
_cell.length_c   1.000
_cell.angle_alpha   90.00
_cell.angle_beta   90.00
_cell.angle_gamma   90.00
#
_symmetry.space_group_name_H-M   'P 1'
#
loop_
_entity.id
_entity.type
_entity.pdbx_description
1 polymer ?
#
loop_
_entity_poly.entity_id
_entity_poly.type
_entity_poly.pdbx_seq_one_letter_code
_entity_poly.pdbx_strand_id
1 'polypeptide(L)'
;MSAKADETLPHLVTIVGSGVPSNYEITVDGDIELVGDDPLEEVTVVTDHSAEGAIDTGVLRFRFSGEMANIHVVGWNGVAASKPQSIPTVHLEYGLSDQNNGS
;
A
#
# COMPACT_ATOMS: atom_id res chain seq x y z
N MET A 1 23.62 -6.57 2.50
CA MET A 1 22.71 -7.41 3.29
C MET A 1 21.30 -6.92 2.99
N SER A 2 20.52 -7.56 2.13
CA SER A 2 19.18 -7.05 1.74
C SER A 2 18.23 -8.15 1.28
N ALA A 3 18.10 -9.24 2.04
CA ALA A 3 17.18 -10.33 1.70
C ALA A 3 16.36 -10.80 2.91
N LYS A 4 16.24 -9.96 3.96
CA LYS A 4 15.63 -10.35 5.24
C LYS A 4 14.41 -9.55 5.67
N ALA A 5 13.99 -8.57 4.86
CA ALA A 5 12.78 -7.78 5.16
C ALA A 5 11.51 -8.50 4.68
N ASP A 6 11.60 -9.26 3.58
CA ASP A 6 10.45 -9.93 2.97
C ASP A 6 9.84 -11.03 3.84
N GLU A 7 10.64 -11.68 4.70
CA GLU A 7 10.19 -12.72 5.65
C GLU A 7 9.61 -12.14 6.95
N THR A 8 9.84 -10.85 7.26
CA THR A 8 9.43 -10.21 8.53
C THR A 8 8.18 -9.34 8.41
N LEU A 9 7.68 -9.13 7.20
CA LEU A 9 6.53 -8.27 6.90
C LEU A 9 5.38 -9.12 6.34
N PRO A 10 4.66 -9.88 7.19
CA PRO A 10 3.72 -10.93 6.78
C PRO A 10 2.38 -10.39 6.27
N HIS A 11 2.23 -9.08 6.09
CA HIS A 11 0.97 -8.47 5.70
C HIS A 11 1.17 -7.69 4.42
N LEU A 12 0.10 -7.57 3.62
CA LEU A 12 0.12 -6.87 2.35
C LEU A 12 -1.04 -5.91 2.27
N VAL A 13 -0.75 -4.69 1.84
CA VAL A 13 -1.75 -3.75 1.37
C VAL A 13 -1.54 -3.48 -0.10
N THR A 14 -2.61 -3.57 -0.88
CA THR A 14 -2.62 -3.29 -2.32
C THR A 14 -3.55 -2.13 -2.61
N ILE A 15 -3.03 -1.07 -3.22
CA ILE A 15 -3.80 0.08 -3.70
C ILE A 15 -3.90 0.00 -5.22
N VAL A 16 -5.11 0.00 -5.76
CA VAL A 16 -5.38 -0.01 -7.19
C VAL A 16 -5.93 1.34 -7.61
N GLY A 17 -5.20 2.04 -8.48
CA GLY A 17 -5.58 3.35 -8.99
C GLY A 17 -6.90 3.31 -9.75
N SER A 18 -7.71 4.37 -9.61
CA SER A 18 -9.04 4.46 -10.24
C SER A 18 -9.04 5.15 -11.62
N GLY A 19 -7.87 5.57 -12.12
CA GLY A 19 -7.72 6.42 -13.31
C GLY A 19 -7.92 7.91 -13.03
N VAL A 20 -7.94 8.31 -11.76
CA VAL A 20 -8.07 9.70 -11.30
C VAL A 20 -6.99 9.94 -10.25
N PRO A 21 -6.20 11.03 -10.34
CA PRO A 21 -5.17 11.34 -9.36
C PRO A 21 -5.76 11.36 -7.95
N SER A 22 -5.15 10.57 -7.07
CA SER A 22 -5.59 10.40 -5.69
C SER A 22 -4.37 10.31 -4.78
N ASN A 23 -4.48 10.88 -3.59
CA ASN A 23 -3.45 10.75 -2.58
C ASN A 23 -3.80 9.61 -1.64
N TYR A 24 -2.78 8.93 -1.13
CA TYR A 24 -2.92 7.92 -0.11
C TYR A 24 -1.97 8.17 1.06
N GLU A 25 -2.38 7.72 2.24
CA GLU A 25 -1.58 7.68 3.45
C GLU A 25 -1.86 6.35 4.15
N ILE A 26 -0.79 5.63 4.50
CA ILE A 26 -0.82 4.38 5.24
C ILE A 26 0.08 4.54 6.46
N THR A 27 -0.40 4.11 7.63
CA THR A 27 0.42 3.98 8.84
C THR A 27 0.18 2.64 9.51
N VAL A 28 1.25 2.03 10.01
CA VAL A 28 1.25 0.74 10.70
C VAL A 28 1.95 0.87 12.05
N ASP A 29 1.71 -0.07 12.97
CA ASP A 29 2.41 -0.10 14.26
C ASP A 29 3.74 -0.89 14.23
N GLY A 30 4.06 -1.49 13.07
CA GLY A 30 5.33 -2.14 12.76
C GLY A 30 6.08 -1.46 11.62
N ASP A 31 6.83 -2.24 10.86
CA ASP A 31 7.59 -1.73 9.70
C ASP A 31 6.76 -1.81 8.41
N ILE A 32 6.98 -0.90 7.45
CA ILE A 32 6.34 -0.90 6.12
C ILE A 32 7.37 -0.69 4.99
N GLU A 33 7.22 -1.45 3.91
CA GLU A 33 8.08 -1.37 2.74
C GLU A 33 7.27 -1.48 1.43
N LEU A 34 7.70 -0.75 0.39
CA LEU A 34 7.12 -0.85 -0.95
C LEU A 34 7.61 -2.12 -1.65
N VAL A 35 6.69 -2.85 -2.29
CA VAL A 35 6.95 -4.07 -3.05
C VAL A 35 6.93 -3.76 -4.55
N GLY A 36 8.10 -3.78 -5.19
CA GLY A 36 8.26 -3.67 -6.64
C GLY A 36 9.33 -2.65 -7.07
N ASP A 37 9.87 -2.85 -8.27
CA ASP A 37 10.95 -2.05 -8.87
C ASP A 37 10.45 -0.99 -9.86
N ASP A 38 9.12 -0.74 -9.96
CA ASP A 38 8.58 0.14 -11.00
C ASP A 38 8.04 1.46 -10.41
N PRO A 39 8.90 2.49 -10.24
CA PRO A 39 8.54 3.79 -9.68
C PRO A 39 7.86 4.69 -10.73
N LEU A 40 7.01 4.13 -11.61
CA LEU A 40 6.21 4.97 -12.52
C LEU A 40 5.26 5.91 -11.77
N GLU A 41 5.02 5.66 -10.48
CA GLU A 41 4.36 6.57 -9.54
C GLU A 41 5.43 7.42 -8.83
N GLU A 42 5.82 8.52 -9.46
CA GLU A 42 7.04 9.33 -9.22
C GLU A 42 7.18 9.97 -7.80
N VAL A 43 6.27 9.71 -6.84
CA VAL A 43 6.27 10.36 -5.50
C VAL A 43 5.72 9.45 -4.40
N THR A 44 6.32 8.27 -4.20
CA THR A 44 6.05 7.47 -2.98
C THR A 44 7.13 7.73 -1.94
N VAL A 45 6.74 8.26 -0.78
CA VAL A 45 7.61 8.43 0.38
C VAL A 45 7.29 7.31 1.38
N VAL A 46 8.30 6.49 1.68
CA VAL A 46 8.20 5.43 2.68
C VAL A 46 9.13 5.77 3.84
N THR A 47 8.58 5.76 5.05
CA THR A 47 9.33 5.80 6.31
C THR A 47 9.18 4.44 7.02
N ASP A 48 9.86 4.25 8.14
CA ASP A 48 9.80 3.01 8.91
C ASP A 48 8.36 2.55 9.19
N HIS A 49 7.42 3.48 9.46
CA HIS A 49 6.06 3.15 9.91
C HIS A 49 4.94 3.73 9.03
N SER A 50 5.30 4.44 7.95
CA SER A 50 4.33 5.08 7.07
C SER A 50 4.70 5.04 5.60
N ALA A 51 3.68 5.02 4.75
CA ALA A 51 3.84 5.22 3.31
C ALA A 51 2.79 6.23 2.83
N GLU A 52 3.23 7.24 2.10
CA GLU A 52 2.36 8.25 1.51
C GLU A 52 2.78 8.55 0.08
N GLY A 53 1.81 8.97 -0.72
CA GLY A 53 2.07 9.33 -2.10
C GLY A 53 0.80 9.60 -2.90
N ALA A 54 0.97 9.62 -4.21
CA ALA A 54 -0.12 9.71 -5.16
C ALA A 54 -0.23 8.43 -5.99
N ILE A 55 -1.44 8.13 -6.44
CA ILE A 55 -1.73 7.11 -7.44
C ILE A 55 -2.81 7.62 -8.38
N ASP A 56 -2.59 7.50 -9.69
CA ASP A 56 -3.63 7.74 -10.68
C ASP A 56 -4.16 6.43 -11.25
N THR A 57 -3.26 5.60 -11.78
CA THR A 57 -3.48 4.32 -12.43
C THR A 57 -2.55 3.27 -11.81
N GLY A 58 -2.55 2.05 -12.32
CA GLY A 58 -1.63 1.02 -11.83
C GLY A 58 -1.97 0.45 -10.44
N VAL A 59 -0.96 -0.19 -9.84
CA VAL A 59 -1.10 -0.95 -8.59
C VAL A 59 0.14 -0.75 -7.72
N LEU A 60 -0.07 -0.22 -6.52
CA LEU A 60 0.95 -0.15 -5.47
C LEU A 60 0.73 -1.28 -4.47
N ARG A 61 1.84 -1.85 -3.99
CA ARG A 61 1.82 -2.93 -3.01
C ARG A 61 2.82 -2.60 -1.92
N PHE A 62 2.40 -2.71 -0.66
CA PHE A 62 3.29 -2.55 0.48
C PHE A 62 3.21 -3.77 1.37
N ARG A 63 4.37 -4.29 1.74
CA ARG A 63 4.46 -5.29 2.80
C ARG A 63 4.64 -4.57 4.13
N PHE A 64 3.99 -5.09 5.17
CA PHE A 64 4.12 -4.52 6.51
C PHE A 64 4.05 -5.59 7.60
N SER A 65 4.46 -5.21 8.80
CA SER A 65 4.29 -5.98 10.04
C SER A 65 3.40 -5.25 11.03
N GLY A 66 2.84 -6.01 11.98
CA GLY A 66 1.98 -5.45 13.02
C GLY A 66 0.55 -5.15 12.56
N GLU A 67 -0.15 -4.28 13.29
CA GLU A 67 -1.51 -3.85 12.99
C GLU A 67 -1.55 -2.59 12.11
N MET A 68 -2.52 -2.54 11.20
CA MET A 68 -2.81 -1.33 10.44
C MET A 68 -3.45 -0.27 11.33
N ALA A 69 -2.74 0.83 11.54
CA ALA A 69 -3.19 1.94 12.37
C ALA A 69 -4.10 2.91 11.60
N ASN A 70 -3.77 3.20 10.33
CA ASN A 70 -4.58 4.07 9.48
C ASN A 70 -4.42 3.68 8.01
N ILE A 71 -5.53 3.82 7.29
CA ILE A 71 -5.49 3.94 5.84
C ILE A 71 -6.46 5.02 5.37
N HIS A 72 -5.93 5.96 4.59
CA HIS A 72 -6.70 7.03 4.01
C HIS A 72 -6.38 7.14 2.52
N VAL A 73 -7.42 7.19 1.69
CA VAL A 73 -7.32 7.51 0.27
C VAL A 73 -8.29 8.63 -0.05
N VAL A 74 -7.78 9.70 -0.65
CA VAL A 74 -8.57 10.87 -1.08
C VAL A 74 -8.34 11.18 -2.54
N GLY A 75 -9.42 11.42 -3.28
CA GLY A 75 -9.30 11.94 -4.65
C GLY A 75 -8.74 13.37 -4.65
N TRP A 76 -8.14 13.78 -5.77
CA TRP A 76 -7.58 15.12 -6.01
C TRP A 76 -8.52 16.29 -5.65
N ASN A 77 -9.84 16.07 -5.65
CA ASN A 77 -10.84 17.09 -5.32
C ASN A 77 -11.20 17.16 -3.82
N GLY A 78 -10.52 16.40 -2.95
CA GLY A 78 -10.75 16.39 -1.50
C GLY A 78 -12.14 15.88 -1.08
N VAL A 79 -12.94 15.41 -2.03
CA VAL A 79 -14.22 14.76 -1.76
C VAL A 79 -14.06 13.28 -2.09
N ALA A 80 -14.41 12.40 -1.13
CA ALA A 80 -14.68 11.00 -1.45
C ALA A 80 -15.67 11.03 -2.62
N ALA A 81 -15.20 10.65 -3.81
CA ALA A 81 -15.91 10.97 -5.02
C ALA A 81 -17.35 10.46 -4.92
N SER A 82 -18.32 11.31 -5.27
CA SER A 82 -19.74 10.95 -5.26
C SER A 82 -20.09 9.78 -6.22
N LYS A 83 -19.08 9.26 -6.93
CA LYS A 83 -19.08 7.98 -7.62
C LYS A 83 -17.96 7.10 -7.01
N PRO A 84 -18.29 5.92 -6.46
CA PRO A 84 -17.29 4.99 -5.91
C PRO A 84 -16.24 4.52 -6.94
N GLN A 85 -16.48 4.74 -8.24
CA GLN A 85 -15.53 4.44 -9.33
C GLN A 85 -14.36 5.44 -9.45
N SER A 86 -14.32 6.50 -8.64
CA SER A 86 -13.27 7.53 -8.71
C SER A 86 -12.43 7.62 -7.44
N ILE A 87 -12.49 6.60 -6.58
CA ILE A 87 -11.60 6.43 -5.43
C ILE A 87 -10.81 5.14 -5.68
N PRO A 88 -9.49 5.13 -5.47
CA PRO A 88 -8.69 3.91 -5.51
C PRO A 88 -9.27 2.83 -4.59
N THR A 89 -9.15 1.58 -5.02
CA THR A 89 -9.57 0.43 -4.21
C THR A 89 -8.40 -0.05 -3.39
N VAL A 90 -8.62 -0.31 -2.10
CA VAL A 90 -7.61 -0.89 -1.22
C VAL A 90 -8.00 -2.30 -0.81
N HIS A 91 -7.07 -3.24 -0.97
CA HIS A 91 -7.15 -4.58 -0.42
C HIS A 91 -6.13 -4.73 0.71
N LEU A 92 -6.56 -5.29 1.83
CA LEU A 92 -5.73 -5.56 3.01
C LEU A 92 -5.74 -7.05 3.31
N GLU A 93 -4.56 -7.63 3.39
CA GLU A 93 -4.35 -9.06 3.61
C GLU A 93 -3.39 -9.26 4.79
N TYR A 94 -3.91 -9.86 5.87
CA TYR A 94 -3.11 -10.24 7.03
C TYR A 94 -2.65 -11.70 6.91
N GLY A 95 -1.50 -12.00 7.50
CA GLY A 95 -0.98 -13.36 7.62
C GLY A 95 -0.57 -14.02 6.31
N LEU A 96 -0.10 -13.25 5.32
CA LEU A 96 0.66 -13.74 4.18
C LEU A 96 2.07 -14.17 4.62
N SER A 97 2.14 -15.05 5.62
CA SER A 97 3.32 -15.88 5.80
C SER A 97 3.36 -16.81 4.59
N ASP A 98 4.49 -16.92 3.90
CA ASP A 98 4.66 -17.76 2.72
C ASP A 98 3.82 -19.03 2.86
N GLN A 99 2.73 -19.11 2.09
CA GLN A 99 1.88 -20.29 2.02
C GLN A 99 2.60 -21.36 1.19
N ASN A 100 3.88 -21.58 1.49
CA ASN A 100 4.72 -22.65 0.99
C ASN A 100 5.00 -23.61 2.15
N ASN A 101 3.92 -24.16 2.72
CA ASN A 101 4.02 -25.37 3.52
C ASN A 101 3.68 -26.54 2.58
N GLY A 102 4.72 -27.24 2.16
CA GLY A 102 4.63 -28.34 1.20
C GLY A 102 3.83 -29.54 1.69
N SER A 103 3.26 -30.25 0.74
CA SER A 103 3.31 -31.72 0.61
C SER A 103 2.94 -32.11 -0.82
#